data_AF-A0A0D6NIV8-F1
#
_entry.id   AF-A0A0D6NIV8-F1
#
_cell.length_a   1.000
_cell.length_b   1.000
_cell.length_c   1.000
_cell.angle_alpha   90.00
_cell.angle_beta   90.00
_cell.angle_gamma   90.00
#
_symmetry.space_group_name_H-M   'P 1'
#
loop_
_entity.id
_entity.type
_entity.pdbx_description
1 polymer ?
#
loop_
_entity_poly.entity_id
_entity_poly.type
_entity_poly.pdbx_seq_one_letter_code
_entity_poly.pdbx_strand_id
1 'polypeptide(L)'
;MSFTKMTVSGDATEASLAIVLDVKRDVVINATAGIIIDLMSRDRLTYSHDRLTWPSGAYLYLDASSRTEIETEMKKGRVMSDMIMTGRQFYEEVRQREAEAQARRDAEKIALSAE
;
A
#
# COMPACT_ATOMS: atom_id res chain seq x y z
N MET A 1 3.92 -3.74 -8.52
CA MET A 1 3.50 -3.78 -7.10
C MET A 1 4.70 -4.23 -6.28
N SER A 2 5.06 -3.49 -5.21
CA SER A 2 6.21 -3.81 -4.38
C SER A 2 5.75 -4.65 -3.18
N PHE A 3 6.23 -5.89 -3.11
CA PHE A 3 6.10 -6.74 -1.93
C PHE A 3 7.48 -6.82 -1.28
N THR A 4 7.57 -6.43 -0.01
CA THR A 4 8.81 -6.54 0.77
C THR A 4 8.63 -7.64 1.80
N LYS A 5 9.49 -8.67 1.76
CA LYS A 5 9.59 -9.67 2.82
C LYS A 5 10.60 -9.17 3.86
N MET A 6 10.27 -9.30 5.15
CA MET A 6 11.16 -8.97 6.24
C MET A 6 10.87 -9.80 7.49
N THR A 7 11.83 -9.86 8.41
CA THR A 7 11.65 -10.45 9.74
C THR A 7 11.54 -9.31 10.75
N VAL A 8 10.47 -9.32 11.54
CA VAL A 8 10.23 -8.35 12.61
C VAL A 8 10.38 -9.03 13.97
N SER A 9 10.81 -8.27 14.97
CA SER A 9 11.01 -8.74 16.33
C SER A 9 10.26 -7.91 17.36
N GLY A 10 9.97 -8.53 18.50
CA GLY A 10 9.24 -7.89 19.58
C GLY A 10 8.74 -8.85 20.66
N ASP A 11 7.90 -8.34 21.55
CA ASP A 11 7.28 -9.13 22.61
C ASP A 11 5.84 -9.47 22.24
N ALA A 12 5.54 -10.77 22.16
CA ALA A 12 4.23 -11.26 21.79
C ALA A 12 3.33 -11.45 23.00
N THR A 13 2.06 -11.14 22.83
CA THR A 13 0.99 -11.60 23.71
C THR A 13 0.17 -12.64 23.00
N GLU A 14 -0.03 -13.77 23.67
CA GLU A 14 -0.97 -14.78 23.23
C GLU A 14 -2.39 -14.43 23.68
N ALA A 15 -3.40 -15.05 23.07
CA ALA A 15 -4.78 -14.96 23.54
C ALA A 15 -4.95 -15.45 25.00
N SER A 16 -3.97 -16.19 25.52
CA SER A 16 -3.84 -16.65 26.91
C SER A 16 -3.32 -15.61 27.90
N LEU A 17 -3.02 -14.38 27.46
CA LEU A 17 -2.41 -13.28 28.23
C LEU A 17 -0.95 -13.51 28.70
N ALA A 18 -0.30 -14.61 28.30
CA ALA A 18 1.13 -14.80 28.53
C ALA A 18 1.95 -13.89 27.59
N ILE A 19 3.00 -13.25 28.14
CA ILE A 19 3.98 -12.48 27.38
C ILE A 19 5.15 -13.39 27.01
N VAL A 20 5.44 -13.51 25.72
CA VAL A 20 6.61 -14.21 25.17
C VAL A 20 7.58 -13.16 24.66
N LEU A 21 8.80 -13.15 25.21
CA LEU A 21 9.84 -12.17 24.89
C LEU A 21 10.63 -12.56 23.63
N ASP A 22 11.20 -11.58 22.94
CA ASP A 22 12.15 -11.75 21.82
C ASP A 22 11.63 -12.61 20.66
N VAL A 23 10.33 -12.51 20.38
CA VAL A 23 9.66 -13.24 19.29
C VAL A 23 10.05 -12.64 17.94
N LYS A 24 10.42 -13.49 17.00
CA LYS A 24 10.67 -13.13 15.60
C LYS A 24 9.57 -13.65 14.69
N ARG A 25 9.14 -12.82 13.73
CA ARG A 25 8.09 -13.14 12.77
C ARG A 25 8.48 -12.71 11.37
N ASP A 26 8.33 -13.62 10.43
CA ASP A 26 8.49 -13.34 9.01
C ASP A 26 7.18 -12.76 8.46
N VAL A 27 7.24 -11.55 7.91
CA VAL A 27 6.08 -10.86 7.34
C VAL A 27 6.34 -10.43 5.91
N VAL A 28 5.26 -10.25 5.15
CA VAL A 28 5.26 -9.59 3.85
C VAL A 28 4.44 -8.32 3.93
N ILE A 29 5.02 -7.23 3.44
CA ILE A 29 4.38 -5.92 3.35
C ILE A 29 4.09 -5.62 1.89
N ASN A 30 2.82 -5.40 1.57
CA ASN A 30 2.40 -4.68 0.38
C ASN A 30 2.13 -3.23 0.80
N ALA A 31 3.16 -2.41 0.70
CA ALA A 31 3.13 -1.06 1.23
C ALA A 31 2.18 -0.15 0.45
N THR A 32 2.01 -0.38 -0.86
CA THR A 32 1.07 0.38 -1.70
C THR A 32 -0.38 0.12 -1.30
N ALA A 33 -0.71 -1.13 -0.95
CA ALA A 33 -2.04 -1.51 -0.49
C ALA A 33 -2.25 -1.34 1.03
N GLY A 34 -1.19 -1.00 1.79
CA GLY A 34 -1.23 -0.94 3.24
C GLY A 34 -1.55 -2.30 3.89
N ILE A 35 -1.05 -3.39 3.32
CA ILE A 35 -1.32 -4.76 3.79
C ILE A 35 -0.02 -5.33 4.38
N ILE A 36 -0.12 -5.94 5.56
CA ILE A 36 0.94 -6.74 6.18
C ILE A 36 0.39 -8.15 6.40
N ILE A 37 1.16 -9.16 6.03
CA ILE A 37 0.78 -10.57 6.12
C ILE A 37 1.83 -11.33 6.93
N ASP A 38 1.41 -12.03 7.98
CA ASP A 38 2.28 -13.00 8.65
C ASP A 38 2.48 -14.22 7.75
N LEU A 39 3.71 -14.60 7.45
CA LEU A 39 3.98 -15.70 6.53
C LEU A 39 3.67 -17.08 7.13
N MET A 40 3.71 -17.21 8.45
CA MET A 40 3.44 -18.48 9.12
C MET A 40 1.94 -18.80 9.11
N SER A 41 1.11 -17.90 9.64
CA SER A 41 -0.35 -18.07 9.70
C SER A 41 -1.05 -17.72 8.39
N ARG A 42 -0.42 -16.92 7.52
CA ARG A 42 -1.02 -16.26 6.35
C ARG A 42 -2.11 -15.25 6.72
N ASP A 43 -2.17 -14.86 7.98
CA ASP A 43 -3.13 -13.85 8.44
C ASP A 43 -2.72 -12.45 7.99
N ARG A 44 -3.73 -11.65 7.62
CA ARG A 44 -3.55 -10.22 7.46
C ARG A 44 -3.46 -9.58 8.84
N LEU A 45 -2.33 -8.93 9.11
CA LEU A 45 -2.09 -8.24 10.36
C LEU A 45 -2.56 -6.79 10.28
N THR A 46 -3.08 -6.30 11.40
CA THR A 46 -3.33 -4.87 11.59
C THR A 46 -2.11 -4.24 12.27
N TYR A 47 -1.58 -3.18 11.67
CA TYR A 47 -0.48 -2.41 12.24
C TYR A 47 -1.00 -1.10 12.85
N SER A 48 -0.72 -0.88 14.14
CA SER A 48 -1.14 0.34 14.85
C SER A 48 -0.14 0.72 15.94
N HIS A 49 0.24 2.00 16.01
CA HIS A 49 1.25 2.54 16.93
C HIS A 49 2.58 1.78 16.83
N ASP A 50 2.76 0.79 17.69
CA ASP A 50 3.97 0.01 17.90
C ASP A 50 3.71 -1.51 17.84
N ARG A 51 2.53 -1.95 17.38
CA ARG A 51 2.16 -3.37 17.40
C ARG A 51 1.57 -3.89 16.10
N LEU A 52 1.82 -5.17 15.83
CA LEU A 52 1.10 -5.98 14.85
C LEU A 52 0.06 -6.84 15.57
N THR A 53 -1.18 -6.82 15.11
CA THR A 53 -2.30 -7.53 15.73
C THR A 53 -2.87 -8.56 14.75
N TRP A 54 -2.98 -9.81 15.19
CA TRP A 54 -3.63 -10.90 14.46
C TRP A 54 -5.15 -10.81 14.58
N PRO A 55 -5.90 -11.44 13.65
CA PRO A 55 -7.37 -11.53 13.76
C PRO A 55 -7.87 -12.20 15.05
N SER A 56 -7.05 -13.06 15.65
CA SER A 56 -7.34 -13.70 16.94
C SER A 56 -7.31 -12.74 18.14
N GLY A 57 -6.80 -11.51 17.95
CA GLY A 57 -6.57 -10.54 19.03
C GLY A 57 -5.19 -10.64 19.67
N ALA A 58 -4.41 -11.69 19.38
CA ALA A 58 -2.99 -11.74 19.74
C ALA A 58 -2.25 -10.57 19.08
N TYR A 59 -1.23 -10.03 19.75
CA TYR A 59 -0.43 -8.95 19.18
C TYR A 59 1.05 -9.07 19.54
N LEU A 60 1.89 -8.51 18.69
CA LEU A 60 3.35 -8.39 18.85
C LEU A 60 3.70 -6.91 19.02
N TYR A 61 4.20 -6.52 20.19
CA TYR A 61 4.81 -5.22 20.41
C TYR A 61 6.18 -5.21 19.75
N LEU A 62 6.33 -4.43 18.69
CA LEU A 62 7.52 -4.38 17.88
C LEU A 62 8.65 -3.66 18.61
N ASP A 63 9.87 -4.16 18.44
CA ASP A 63 11.05 -3.39 18.79
C ASP A 63 11.21 -2.15 17.90
N ALA A 64 12.07 -1.23 18.34
CA ALA A 64 12.27 0.03 17.64
C ALA A 64 12.80 -0.15 16.21
N SER A 65 13.63 -1.17 15.96
CA SER A 65 14.21 -1.44 14.64
C SER A 65 13.14 -1.88 13.65
N SER A 66 12.37 -2.90 14.03
CA SER A 66 11.27 -3.46 13.25
C SER A 66 10.20 -2.42 12.96
N ARG A 67 9.85 -1.60 13.96
CA ARG A 67 8.93 -0.47 13.76
C ARG A 67 9.45 0.50 12.70
N THR A 68 10.71 0.91 12.80
CA THR A 68 11.33 1.88 11.87
C THR A 68 11.34 1.33 10.44
N GLU A 69 11.65 0.05 10.27
CA GLU A 69 11.65 -0.59 8.96
C GLU A 69 10.23 -0.68 8.36
N ILE A 70 9.23 -1.10 9.14
CA ILE A 70 7.83 -1.12 8.69
C ILE A 70 7.39 0.29 8.26
N GLU A 71 7.64 1.31 9.09
CA GLU A 71 7.27 2.69 8.78
C GLU A 71 7.95 3.20 7.50
N THR A 72 9.22 2.83 7.29
CA THR A 72 9.98 3.16 6.09
C THR A 72 9.36 2.54 4.85
N GLU A 73 9.04 1.24 4.88
CA GLU A 73 8.39 0.56 3.77
C GLU A 73 7.00 1.14 3.49
N MET A 74 6.20 1.36 4.53
CA MET A 74 4.87 1.97 4.40
C MET A 74 4.96 3.38 3.81
N LYS A 75 5.98 4.18 4.17
CA LYS A 75 6.22 5.50 3.57
C LYS A 75 6.56 5.40 2.08
N LYS A 76 7.45 4.47 1.69
CA LYS A 76 7.73 4.20 0.26
C LYS A 76 6.46 3.81 -0.50
N GLY A 77 5.63 2.96 0.12
CA GLY A 77 4.34 2.55 -0.42
C GLY A 77 3.39 3.71 -0.70
N ARG A 78 3.27 4.66 0.24
CA ARG A 78 2.46 5.87 0.08
C ARG A 78 2.95 6.73 -1.08
N VAL A 79 4.25 7.01 -1.14
CA VAL A 79 4.83 7.80 -2.25
C VAL A 79 4.52 7.13 -3.60
N MET A 80 4.70 5.81 -3.71
CA MET A 80 4.35 5.08 -4.93
C MET A 80 2.85 5.15 -5.26
N SER A 81 1.97 5.03 -4.26
CA SER A 81 0.52 5.16 -4.44
C SER A 81 0.14 6.54 -4.97
N ASP A 82 0.71 7.61 -4.39
CA ASP A 82 0.45 8.99 -4.79
C ASP A 82 0.94 9.26 -6.22
N MET A 83 2.10 8.71 -6.60
CA MET A 83 2.61 8.77 -7.99
C MET A 83 1.69 8.05 -8.99
N ILE A 84 1.11 6.91 -8.61
CA ILE A 84 0.17 6.17 -9.48
C ILE A 84 -1.13 6.97 -9.66
N MET A 85 -1.65 7.55 -8.58
CA MET A 85 -2.88 8.36 -8.64
C MET A 85 -2.68 9.62 -9.48
N THR A 86 -1.59 10.35 -9.28
CA THR A 86 -1.27 11.55 -10.07
C THR A 86 -1.02 11.22 -11.54
N GLY A 87 -0.30 10.13 -11.84
CA GLY A 87 -0.12 9.66 -13.21
C GLY A 87 -1.43 9.30 -13.90
N ARG A 88 -2.37 8.69 -13.17
CA ARG A 88 -3.72 8.39 -13.69
C ARG A 88 -4.51 9.66 -14.00
N GLN A 89 -4.52 10.63 -13.08
CA GLN A 89 -5.21 11.90 -13.30
C GLN A 89 -4.64 12.63 -14.53
N PHE A 90 -3.32 12.68 -14.65
CA PHE A 90 -2.65 13.27 -15.81
C PHE A 90 -3.03 12.57 -17.12
N TYR A 91 -3.06 11.23 -17.13
CA TYR A 91 -3.49 10.47 -18.30
C TYR A 91 -4.95 10.75 -18.68
N GLU A 92 -5.86 10.81 -17.71
CA GLU A 92 -7.26 11.13 -17.93
C GLU A 92 -7.44 12.55 -18.50
N GLU A 93 -6.69 13.54 -17.99
CA GLU A 93 -6.69 14.91 -18.51
C GLU A 93 -6.18 14.99 -19.96
N VAL A 94 -5.07 14.32 -20.27
CA VAL A 94 -4.52 14.29 -21.64
C VAL A 94 -5.52 13.65 -22.59
N ARG A 95 -6.09 12.51 -22.21
CA ARG A 95 -7.09 11.81 -23.01
C ARG A 95 -8.32 12.69 -23.30
N GLN A 96 -8.79 13.46 -22.32
CA GLN A 96 -9.90 14.38 -22.52
C GLN A 96 -9.54 15.50 -23.50
N ARG A 97 -8.36 16.10 -23.35
CA ARG A 97 -7.88 17.14 -24.28
C ARG A 97 -7.73 16.63 -25.71
N GLU A 98 -7.24 15.41 -25.88
CA GLU A 98 -7.13 14.78 -27.21
C GLU A 98 -8.51 14.53 -27.82
N ALA A 99 -9.48 14.05 -27.04
CA ALA A 99 -10.86 13.87 -27.51
C ALA A 99 -11.51 15.20 -27.92
N GLU A 100 -11.33 16.26 -27.13
CA GLU A 100 -11.82 17.61 -27.45
C GLU A 100 -11.15 18.19 -28.70
N ALA A 101 -9.83 18.01 -28.84
CA ALA A 101 -9.10 18.44 -30.02
C ALA A 101 -9.55 17.68 -31.28
N GLN A 102 -9.82 16.38 -31.17
CA GLN A 102 -10.32 15.57 -32.27
C GLN A 102 -11.74 15.99 -32.68
N ALA A 103 -12.64 16.19 -31.71
CA ALA A 103 -14.00 16.67 -31.98
C ALA A 103 -14.02 18.03 -32.69
N ARG A 104 -13.11 18.96 -32.34
CA ARG A 104 -12.96 20.24 -33.04
C ARG A 104 -12.55 20.07 -34.50
N ARG A 105 -11.54 19.24 -34.77
CA ARG A 105 -11.08 18.95 -36.14
C ARG A 105 -12.17 18.30 -36.99
N ASP A 106 -12.97 17.41 -36.40
CA ASP A 106 -14.06 16.75 -37.10
C ASP A 106 -15.21 17.71 -37.39
N ALA A 107 -15.54 18.63 -36.47
CA ALA A 107 -16.51 19.70 -36.71
C ALA A 107 -16.06 20.68 -37.80
N GLU A 108 -14.78 21.06 -37.82
CA GLU A 108 -14.19 21.92 -38.87
C GLU A 108 -14.23 21.23 -40.24
N LYS A 109 -13.95 19.92 -40.32
CA LYS A 109 -14.05 19.15 -41.57
C LYS A 109 -15.48 19.07 -42.10
N ILE A 110 -16.47 18.87 -41.22
CA ILE A 110 -17.89 18.82 -41.62
C ILE A 110 -18.32 20.19 -42.15
N ALA A 111 -17.95 21.27 -41.46
CA ALA A 111 -18.25 22.64 -41.90
C ALA A 111 -17.65 22.96 -43.27
N LEU A 112 -16.39 22.58 -43.53
CA LEU A 112 -15.70 22.76 -44.82
C LEU A 112 -16.25 21.89 -45.96
N SER A 113 -16.99 20.82 -45.65
CA SER A 113 -17.62 19.95 -46.65
C SER A 113 -19.07 20.32 -46.98
N ALA A 114 -19.63 21.32 -46.31
CA ALA A 114 -20.99 21.82 -46.52
C ALA A 114 -21.05 23.11 -47.37
N GLU A 115 -19.90 23.69 -47.73
CA GLU A 115 -19.74 24.71 -48.79
C GLU A 115 -19.42 24.05 -50.14
#